data_AF-A0A3B9L4V1-F1
#
_entry.id   AF-A0A3B9L4V1-F1
#
_cell.length_a   1.000
_cell.length_b   1.000
_cell.length_c   1.000
_cell.angle_alpha   90.00
_cell.angle_beta   90.00
_cell.angle_gamma   90.00
#
_symmetry.space_group_name_H-M   'P 1'
#
loop_
_entity.id
_entity.type
_entity.pdbx_description
1 polymer ?
#
loop_
_entity_poly.entity_id
_entity_poly.type
_entity_poly.pdbx_seq_one_letter_code
_entity_poly.pdbx_strand_id
1 'polypeptide(L)'
;MFVSAARVLLTTGLIGLIPACVSVPVTSLPRLAAMDPVSMDANQIEVAVRAPDDFDLPEDGATLVLTVWQEEGDETREELFHLQPVPGSPTKFLTQRTKAGFSIHRMRVDPKDAPRMDEFRAHMLGLKETPGQKSLS
;
A
#
# COMPACT_ATOMS: atom_id res chain seq x y z
N MET A 1 3.73 -51.04 49.75
CA MET A 1 3.51 -51.39 48.33
C MET A 1 2.66 -50.29 47.72
N PHE A 2 3.23 -49.42 46.87
CA PHE A 2 2.59 -48.79 45.70
C PHE A 2 3.71 -48.09 44.90
N VAL A 3 3.93 -48.65 43.72
CA VAL A 3 4.71 -48.20 42.55
C VAL A 3 4.01 -46.92 42.00
N SER A 4 4.61 -45.85 41.46
CA SER A 4 5.53 -45.69 40.32
C SER A 4 5.93 -44.20 40.23
N ALA A 5 7.20 -43.85 40.03
CA ALA A 5 7.79 -43.37 38.76
C ALA A 5 7.01 -42.22 38.09
N ALA A 6 7.42 -40.96 38.25
CA ALA A 6 8.40 -40.22 37.42
C ALA A 6 7.86 -39.68 36.09
N ARG A 7 7.82 -38.33 36.01
CA ARG A 7 8.00 -37.42 34.86
C ARG A 7 7.30 -37.76 33.53
N VAL A 8 6.41 -36.88 33.06
CA VAL A 8 6.49 -36.26 31.71
C VAL A 8 5.83 -34.87 31.76
N LEU A 9 6.49 -33.88 31.14
CA LEU A 9 6.11 -32.48 30.99
C LEU A 9 4.82 -32.32 30.18
N LEU A 10 3.97 -31.35 30.58
CA LEU A 10 3.00 -30.71 29.68
C LEU A 10 3.07 -29.18 29.88
N THR A 11 4.13 -28.60 29.32
CA THR A 11 4.19 -27.18 28.97
C THR A 11 3.30 -26.96 27.75
N THR A 12 2.02 -26.71 27.98
CA THR A 12 1.07 -26.37 26.92
C THR A 12 1.41 -25.00 26.35
N GLY A 13 1.65 -24.98 25.04
CA GLY A 13 2.27 -23.90 24.30
C GLY A 13 1.49 -22.59 24.33
N LEU A 14 2.25 -21.52 24.58
CA LEU A 14 1.90 -20.15 24.29
C LEU A 14 1.71 -20.01 22.77
N ILE A 15 0.47 -20.09 22.32
CA ILE A 15 0.09 -19.78 20.94
C ILE A 15 0.37 -18.29 20.74
N GLY A 16 1.47 -18.00 20.05
CA GLY A 16 1.83 -16.66 19.63
C GLY A 16 0.74 -16.10 18.73
N LEU A 17 0.05 -15.07 19.22
CA LEU A 17 -0.67 -14.14 18.36
C LEU A 17 0.38 -13.49 17.45
N ILE A 18 0.45 -13.94 16.21
CA ILE A 18 1.18 -13.23 15.15
C ILE A 18 0.22 -12.11 14.71
N PRO A 19 0.48 -10.83 15.03
CA PRO A 19 -0.24 -9.76 14.38
C PRO A 19 0.14 -9.79 12.91
N ALA A 20 -0.76 -10.28 12.07
CA ALA A 20 -0.63 -10.24 10.62
C ALA A 20 -0.88 -8.80 10.13
N CYS A 21 -0.09 -7.84 10.61
CA CYS A 21 0.10 -6.56 9.93
C CYS A 21 0.99 -6.83 8.72
N VAL A 22 0.44 -7.49 7.70
CA VAL A 22 1.16 -7.73 6.45
C VAL A 22 1.16 -6.41 5.70
N SER A 23 2.26 -5.65 5.80
CA SER A 23 2.54 -4.65 4.76
C SER A 23 2.82 -5.44 3.49
N VAL A 24 1.92 -5.36 2.52
CA VAL A 24 2.20 -5.89 1.18
C VAL A 24 3.10 -4.83 0.54
N PRO A 25 4.41 -5.07 0.36
CA PRO A 25 5.26 -4.11 -0.31
C PRO A 25 4.71 -3.96 -1.73
N VAL A 26 4.16 -2.78 -2.03
CA VAL A 26 3.82 -2.37 -3.40
C VAL A 26 5.12 -1.95 -4.08
N THR A 27 6.14 -2.81 -4.03
CA THR A 27 7.48 -2.47 -4.50
C THR A 27 7.47 -2.36 -6.01
N SER A 28 7.75 -1.13 -6.47
CA SER A 28 8.02 -0.74 -7.86
C SER A 28 6.91 -1.10 -8.84
N LEU A 29 5.93 -0.22 -9.02
CA LEU A 29 5.11 -0.21 -10.23
C LEU A 29 5.91 0.49 -11.33
N PRO A 30 6.56 -0.21 -12.29
CA PRO A 30 7.26 0.45 -13.42
C PRO A 30 6.33 1.33 -14.26
N ARG A 31 5.00 1.16 -14.11
CA ARG A 31 4.00 2.02 -14.74
C ARG A 31 3.84 3.37 -14.06
N LEU A 32 4.07 3.51 -12.75
CA LEU A 32 4.06 4.81 -12.08
C LEU A 32 5.22 5.68 -12.56
N ALA A 33 6.41 5.09 -12.74
CA ALA A 33 7.57 5.80 -13.31
C ALA A 33 7.34 6.27 -14.76
N ALA A 34 6.42 5.62 -15.50
CA ALA A 34 6.02 6.03 -16.85
C ALA A 34 4.91 7.10 -16.86
N MET A 35 4.27 7.38 -15.72
CA MET A 35 3.30 8.47 -15.60
C MET A 35 4.06 9.78 -15.47
N ASP A 36 3.77 10.75 -16.33
CA ASP A 36 4.34 12.09 -16.21
C ASP A 36 3.67 12.80 -15.03
N PRO A 37 4.39 13.05 -13.93
CA PRO A 37 3.80 13.71 -12.78
C PRO A 37 3.43 15.16 -13.09
N VAL A 38 3.99 15.80 -14.11
CA VAL A 38 3.69 17.19 -14.48
C VAL A 38 2.29 17.34 -15.08
N SER A 39 1.84 16.36 -15.87
CA SER A 39 0.53 16.41 -16.54
C SER A 39 -0.56 15.60 -15.84
N MET A 40 -0.21 14.74 -14.90
CA MET A 40 -1.17 13.92 -14.15
C MET A 40 -1.77 14.67 -12.96
N ASP A 41 -3.09 14.55 -12.78
CA ASP A 41 -3.79 14.87 -11.53
C ASP A 41 -3.65 13.68 -10.56
N ALA A 42 -2.87 13.87 -9.50
CA ALA A 42 -2.61 12.84 -8.50
C ALA A 42 -3.88 12.41 -7.74
N ASN A 43 -4.90 13.27 -7.69
CA ASN A 43 -6.18 12.98 -7.04
C ASN A 43 -7.07 12.04 -7.87
N GLN A 44 -6.74 11.82 -9.14
CA GLN A 44 -7.41 10.85 -10.02
C GLN A 44 -6.75 9.46 -9.99
N ILE A 45 -5.69 9.29 -9.21
CA ILE A 45 -5.02 7.99 -9.08
C ILE A 45 -5.94 7.04 -8.31
N GLU A 46 -6.25 5.90 -8.93
CA GLU A 46 -6.91 4.78 -8.27
C GLU A 46 -5.96 3.61 -8.11
N VAL A 47 -5.98 3.02 -6.92
CA VAL A 47 -5.29 1.78 -6.58
C VAL A 47 -6.29 0.64 -6.65
N ALA A 48 -5.98 -0.37 -7.46
CA ALA A 48 -6.77 -1.59 -7.53
C ALA A 48 -6.17 -2.66 -6.61
N VAL A 49 -6.90 -3.01 -5.55
CA VAL A 49 -6.54 -4.08 -4.61
C VAL A 49 -7.27 -5.35 -5.03
N ARG A 50 -6.53 -6.44 -5.29
CA ARG A 50 -7.14 -7.75 -5.52
C ARG A 50 -7.04 -8.58 -4.25
N ALA A 51 -8.19 -8.95 -3.70
CA ALA A 51 -8.30 -9.73 -2.47
C ALA A 51 -9.14 -11.00 -2.72
N PRO A 52 -8.99 -12.06 -1.92
CA PRO A 52 -9.90 -13.19 -1.93
C PRO A 52 -11.36 -12.78 -1.70
N ASP A 53 -12.32 -13.52 -2.26
CA ASP A 53 -13.75 -13.19 -2.13
C ASP A 53 -14.27 -13.25 -0.68
N ASP A 54 -13.60 -14.02 0.19
CA ASP A 54 -13.89 -14.13 1.63
C ASP A 54 -13.19 -13.07 2.48
N PHE A 55 -12.38 -12.21 1.86
CA PHE A 55 -11.72 -11.10 2.52
C PHE A 55 -12.52 -9.80 2.34
N ASP A 56 -13.07 -9.30 3.43
CA ASP A 56 -13.70 -7.99 3.46
C ASP A 56 -12.65 -6.90 3.73
N LEU A 57 -12.41 -6.02 2.75
CA LEU A 57 -11.46 -4.92 2.88
C LEU A 57 -12.16 -3.76 3.60
N PRO A 58 -11.74 -3.38 4.83
CA PRO A 58 -12.32 -2.26 5.55
C PRO A 58 -12.18 -0.94 4.77
N GLU A 59 -13.08 0.00 5.02
CA GLU A 59 -13.07 1.32 4.35
C GLU A 59 -11.75 2.08 4.57
N ASP A 60 -11.09 1.87 5.70
CA ASP A 60 -9.78 2.42 6.09
C ASP A 60 -8.65 1.39 6.02
N GLY A 61 -8.92 0.22 5.41
CA GLY A 61 -8.02 -0.93 5.41
C GLY A 61 -6.84 -0.83 4.44
N ALA A 62 -6.71 0.27 3.69
CA ALA A 62 -5.64 0.47 2.73
C ALA A 62 -5.01 1.86 2.86
N THR A 63 -3.68 1.87 2.73
CA THR A 63 -2.86 3.07 2.86
C THR A 63 -1.87 3.13 1.71
N LEU A 64 -1.73 4.30 1.09
CA LEU A 64 -0.68 4.60 0.12
C LEU A 64 0.46 5.34 0.82
N VAL A 65 1.65 4.75 0.78
CA VAL A 65 2.88 5.40 1.26
C VAL A 65 3.65 5.88 0.04
N LEU A 66 3.97 7.17 0.01
CA LEU A 66 4.81 7.78 -1.02
C LEU A 66 6.10 8.27 -0.38
N THR A 67 7.23 7.83 -0.92
CA THR A 67 8.55 8.22 -0.41
C THR A 67 9.35 8.82 -1.55
N VAL A 68 9.99 9.96 -1.30
CA VAL A 68 10.95 10.58 -2.21
C VAL A 68 12.27 10.79 -1.46
N TRP A 69 13.37 10.49 -2.14
CA TRP A 69 14.72 10.55 -1.60
C TRP A 69 15.55 11.52 -2.43
N GLN A 70 16.33 12.37 -1.76
CA GLN A 70 17.35 13.20 -2.39
C GLN A 70 18.72 12.56 -2.17
N GLU A 71 19.41 12.19 -3.26
CA GLU A 71 20.77 11.62 -3.21
C GLU A 71 21.79 12.58 -2.58
N GLU A 72 21.61 13.89 -2.79
CA GLU A 72 22.41 14.94 -2.16
C GLU A 72 21.71 15.37 -0.87
N GLY A 73 22.20 14.90 0.29
CA GLY A 73 21.77 15.40 1.61
C GLY A 73 21.04 14.41 2.52
N ASP A 74 20.80 13.18 2.07
CA ASP A 74 20.08 12.15 2.85
C ASP A 74 18.68 12.61 3.30
N GLU A 75 18.09 13.55 2.56
CA GLU A 75 16.75 14.04 2.82
C GLU A 75 15.73 13.08 2.20
N THR A 76 14.98 12.42 3.08
CA THR A 76 13.87 11.56 2.70
C THR A 76 12.58 12.20 3.18
N ARG A 77 11.63 12.40 2.26
CA ARG A 77 10.26 12.78 2.61
C ARG A 77 9.33 11.60 2.34
N GLU A 78 8.65 11.17 3.39
CA GLU A 78 7.63 10.13 3.34
C GLU A 78 6.27 10.73 3.70
N GLU A 79 5.25 10.41 2.91
CA GLU A 79 3.86 10.80 3.16
C GLU A 79 2.96 9.57 3.12
N LEU A 80 2.03 9.52 4.07
CA LEU A 80 1.06 8.44 4.23
C LEU A 80 -0.34 8.95 3.91
N PHE A 81 -1.02 8.35 2.94
CA PHE A 81 -2.38 8.70 2.52
C PHE A 81 -3.35 7.55 2.78
N HIS A 82 -4.41 7.81 3.54
CA HIS A 82 -5.48 6.83 3.70
C HIS A 82 -6.29 6.73 2.41
N LEU A 83 -6.60 5.49 2.02
CA LEU A 83 -7.40 5.23 0.83
C LEU A 83 -8.84 4.94 1.19
N GLN A 84 -9.77 5.44 0.38
CA GLN A 84 -11.19 5.18 0.49
C GLN A 84 -11.70 4.36 -0.70
N PRO A 85 -12.72 3.52 -0.52
CA PRO A 85 -13.36 2.80 -1.61
C PRO A 85 -13.93 3.76 -2.66
N VAL A 86 -13.76 3.41 -3.93
CA VAL A 86 -14.43 4.04 -5.06
C VAL A 86 -15.70 3.26 -5.34
N PRO A 87 -16.89 3.87 -5.25
CA PRO A 87 -18.13 3.17 -5.53
C PRO A 87 -18.24 2.77 -7.00
N GLY A 88 -18.98 1.69 -7.24
CA GLY A 88 -19.29 1.20 -8.59
C GLY A 88 -18.41 0.04 -9.05
N SER A 89 -18.73 -0.49 -10.23
CA SER A 89 -18.06 -1.66 -10.76
C SER A 89 -16.62 -1.37 -11.21
N PRO A 90 -15.75 -2.40 -11.30
CA PRO A 90 -14.45 -2.28 -11.92
C PRO A 90 -14.53 -1.76 -13.35
N THR A 91 -13.54 -0.97 -13.77
CA THR A 91 -13.42 -0.53 -15.17
C THR A 91 -13.21 -1.75 -16.09
N LYS A 92 -13.49 -1.63 -17.40
CA LYS A 92 -13.26 -2.73 -18.38
C LYS A 92 -11.85 -3.32 -18.28
N PHE A 93 -10.86 -2.45 -18.07
CA PHE A 93 -9.46 -2.85 -17.88
C PHE A 93 -9.27 -3.71 -16.62
N LEU A 94 -9.92 -3.38 -15.51
CA LEU A 94 -9.85 -4.14 -14.27
C LEU A 94 -10.68 -5.43 -14.35
N THR A 95 -11.84 -5.41 -15.00
CA THR A 95 -12.67 -6.60 -15.23
C THR A 95 -11.89 -7.69 -15.97
N GLN A 96 -11.05 -7.33 -16.93
CA GLN A 96 -10.17 -8.28 -17.64
C GLN A 96 -9.09 -8.91 -16.75
N ARG A 97 -8.86 -8.38 -15.53
CA ARG A 97 -7.85 -8.85 -14.57
C ARG A 97 -8.45 -9.62 -13.40
N THR A 98 -9.77 -9.74 -13.34
CA THR A 98 -10.48 -10.54 -12.36
C THR A 98 -10.06 -12.01 -12.46
N LYS A 99 -9.98 -12.69 -11.32
CA LYS A 99 -9.71 -14.13 -11.22
C LYS A 99 -10.81 -14.75 -10.37
N ALA A 100 -11.18 -16.00 -10.67
CA ALA A 100 -12.13 -16.74 -9.84
C ALA A 100 -11.59 -16.88 -8.40
N GLY A 101 -12.45 -16.66 -7.40
CA GLY A 101 -12.07 -16.65 -5.98
C GLY A 101 -11.45 -15.33 -5.50
N PHE A 102 -11.44 -14.28 -6.34
CA PHE A 102 -10.89 -12.97 -6.00
C PHE A 102 -11.77 -11.82 -6.51
N SER A 103 -11.92 -10.82 -5.65
CA SER A 103 -12.54 -9.54 -5.95
C SER A 103 -11.48 -8.47 -6.25
N ILE A 104 -11.88 -7.41 -6.96
CA ILE A 104 -11.04 -6.22 -7.16
C ILE A 104 -11.75 -5.03 -6.50
N HIS A 105 -11.11 -4.47 -5.48
CA HIS A 105 -11.52 -3.25 -4.79
C HIS A 105 -10.79 -2.06 -5.41
N ARG A 106 -11.54 -1.03 -5.80
CA ARG A 106 -10.98 0.23 -6.29
C ARG A 106 -10.88 1.19 -5.12
N MET A 107 -9.70 1.73 -4.91
CA MET A 107 -9.38 2.61 -3.80
C MET A 107 -8.79 3.92 -4.35
N ARG A 108 -9.09 5.04 -3.71
CA ARG A 108 -8.53 6.37 -4.07
C ARG A 108 -8.07 7.09 -2.82
N VAL A 109 -7.19 8.06 -2.97
CA VAL A 109 -6.83 8.96 -1.86
C VAL A 109 -8.10 9.68 -1.38
N ASP A 110 -8.25 9.79 -0.06
CA ASP A 110 -9.34 10.56 0.54
C ASP A 110 -9.31 12.00 -0.03
N PRO A 111 -10.41 12.51 -0.62
CA PRO A 111 -10.39 13.84 -1.23
C PRO A 111 -10.08 14.96 -0.23
N LYS A 112 -10.17 14.73 1.09
CA LYS A 112 -9.69 15.67 2.11
C LYS A 112 -8.16 15.86 2.08
N ASP A 113 -7.43 14.85 1.62
CA ASP A 113 -5.97 14.84 1.57
C ASP A 113 -5.45 15.38 0.22
N ALA A 114 -6.33 15.77 -0.70
CA ALA A 114 -5.96 16.30 -2.01
C ALA A 114 -4.97 17.49 -1.95
N PRO A 115 -5.13 18.49 -1.06
CA PRO A 115 -4.14 19.56 -0.94
C PRO A 115 -2.76 19.06 -0.53
N ARG A 116 -2.71 18.08 0.38
CA ARG A 116 -1.44 17.47 0.84
C ARG A 116 -0.78 16.65 -0.26
N MET A 117 -1.58 15.98 -1.10
CA MET A 117 -1.08 15.28 -2.29
C MET A 117 -0.50 16.25 -3.32
N ASP A 118 -1.16 17.40 -3.54
CA ASP A 118 -0.67 18.44 -4.44
C ASP A 118 0.64 19.06 -3.94
N GLU A 119 0.77 19.29 -2.63
CA GLU A 119 2.01 19.75 -1.99
C GLU A 119 3.15 18.74 -2.13
N PHE A 120 2.88 17.46 -1.88
CA PHE A 120 3.87 16.39 -2.07
C PHE A 120 4.33 16.31 -3.54
N ARG A 121 3.39 16.40 -4.48
CA ARG A 121 3.68 16.43 -5.91
C ARG A 121 4.53 17.65 -6.29
N ALA A 122 4.20 18.85 -5.79
CA ALA A 122 4.98 20.06 -6.05
C ALA A 122 6.41 19.93 -5.52
N HIS A 123 6.57 19.39 -4.31
CA HIS A 123 7.88 19.10 -3.73
C HIS A 123 8.69 18.12 -4.59
N MET A 124 8.09 17.01 -5.00
CA MET A 124 8.72 16.03 -5.89
C MET A 124 9.15 16.66 -7.24
N LEU A 125 8.32 17.54 -7.82
CA LEU A 125 8.68 18.23 -9.07
C LEU A 125 9.86 19.18 -8.88
N GLY A 126 9.93 19.89 -7.75
CA GLY A 126 11.07 20.74 -7.41
C GLY A 126 12.39 19.97 -7.29
N LEU A 127 12.36 18.72 -6.84
CA LEU A 127 13.55 17.86 -6.79
C LEU A 127 14.07 17.47 -8.18
N LYS A 128 13.19 17.34 -9.19
CA LYS A 128 13.58 16.99 -10.57
C LYS A 128 14.25 18.15 -11.33
N GLU A 129 14.03 19.39 -10.91
CA GLU A 129 14.64 20.58 -11.53
C GLU A 129 16.11 20.78 -11.11
N THR A 130 16.59 20.03 -10.11
CA THR A 130 18.00 19.96 -9.73
C THR A 130 18.73 18.94 -10.63
N PRO A 131 19.77 19.35 -11.38
CA PRO A 131 20.38 18.48 -12.40
C PRO A 131 21.12 17.31 -11.73
N GLY A 132 20.53 16.10 -11.78
CA GLY A 132 21.22 14.87 -11.37
C GLY A 132 20.35 13.70 -10.93
N GLN A 133 19.11 13.94 -10.48
CA GLN A 133 18.41 12.93 -9.69
C GLN A 133 17.35 12.15 -10.46
N LYS A 134 17.66 10.88 -10.77
CA LYS A 134 16.76 9.93 -11.42
C LYS A 134 16.65 8.66 -10.58
N SER A 135 15.66 8.57 -9.69
CA SER A 135 15.02 7.28 -9.37
C SER A 135 13.72 7.48 -8.58
N LEU A 136 12.63 6.83 -9.00
CA LEU A 136 11.38 6.68 -8.24
C LEU A 136 11.22 5.19 -7.95
N SER A 137 10.96 4.82 -6.69
CA SER A 137 10.73 3.43 -6.24
C SER A 137 9.38 3.28 -5.56
#